data_AF-A0A7V8JWH8-F1
#
_entry.id   AF-A0A7V8JWH8-F1
#
_cell.length_a   1.000
_cell.length_b   1.000
_cell.length_c   1.000
_cell.angle_alpha   90.00
_cell.angle_beta   90.00
_cell.angle_gamma   90.00
#
_symmetry.space_group_name_H-M   'P 1'
#
loop_
_entity.id
_entity.type
_entity.pdbx_description
1 polymer ?
#
loop_
_entity_poly.entity_id
_entity_poly.type
_entity_poly.pdbx_seq_one_letter_code
_entity_poly.pdbx_strand_id
1 'polypeptide(L)'
;MTTACLPRDDRLLRSLQERIEPLSIVLLMPLFFALAGLGTTASAFSGAGIGALLLIVAVASIGKLAGGAIGARLAGYGWRDSLATGALMNARGLMELIVIKIGLDVGLIGPELFTMLLVMALATTAMTGPLINLVMGRKARAAEAARVES
;
A
#
# COMPACT_ATOMS: atom_id res chain seq x y z
N MET A 1 21.84 -0.84 11.63
CA MET A 1 22.87 -0.74 12.70
C MET A 1 22.64 0.45 13.64
N THR A 2 21.86 1.46 13.28
CA THR A 2 21.60 2.66 14.13
C THR A 2 20.52 2.49 15.22
N THR A 3 19.63 1.50 15.12
CA THR A 3 18.60 1.24 16.15
C THR A 3 19.13 0.60 17.43
N ALA A 4 20.36 0.07 17.42
CA ALA A 4 20.98 -0.59 18.57
C ALA A 4 21.57 0.38 19.61
N CYS A 5 21.72 1.66 19.28
CA CYS A 5 22.35 2.67 20.15
C CYS A 5 21.34 3.61 20.82
N LEU A 6 20.05 3.41 20.64
CA LEU A 6 19.01 4.20 21.31
C LEU A 6 18.92 3.78 22.78
N PRO A 7 19.06 4.70 23.75
CA PRO A 7 18.77 4.39 25.14
C PRO A 7 17.34 3.86 25.24
N ARG A 8 17.19 2.75 25.96
CA ARG A 8 15.98 1.92 26.09
C ARG A 8 14.90 2.59 26.96
N ASP A 9 14.78 3.91 26.89
CA ASP A 9 13.66 4.65 27.44
C ASP A 9 12.50 4.58 26.45
N ASP A 10 11.77 3.47 26.48
CA ASP A 10 10.59 3.22 25.64
C ASP A 10 9.54 4.35 25.75
N ARG A 11 9.55 5.09 26.87
CA ARG A 11 8.73 6.29 27.08
C ARG A 11 9.12 7.44 26.15
N LEU A 12 10.41 7.74 26.01
CA LEU A 12 10.89 8.83 25.15
C LEU A 12 10.62 8.52 23.69
N LEU A 13 10.87 7.28 23.27
CA LEU A 13 10.60 6.82 21.91
C LEU A 13 9.10 6.89 21.57
N ARG A 14 8.22 6.42 22.47
CA ARG A 14 6.78 6.56 22.28
C ARG A 14 6.34 8.02 22.19
N SER A 15 6.80 8.88 23.10
CA SER A 15 6.44 10.30 23.08
C SER A 15 6.94 11.03 21.83
N LEU A 16 8.10 10.65 21.28
CA LEU A 16 8.56 11.17 19.99
C LEU A 16 7.74 10.63 18.83
N GLN A 17 7.45 9.33 18.82
CA GLN A 17 6.62 8.71 17.79
C GLN A 17 5.21 9.31 17.76
N GLU A 18 4.55 9.46 18.91
CA GLU A 18 3.23 10.08 19.04
C GLU A 18 3.17 11.52 18.51
N ARG A 19 4.31 12.24 18.54
CA ARG A 19 4.41 13.61 18.00
C ARG A 19 4.75 13.64 16.52
N ILE A 20 5.56 12.70 16.02
CA ILE A 20 6.04 12.65 14.63
C ILE A 20 5.06 11.91 13.72
N GLU A 21 4.36 10.91 14.22
CA GLU A 21 3.42 10.09 13.44
C GLU A 21 2.27 10.92 12.86
N PRO A 22 1.57 11.80 13.62
CA PRO A 22 0.51 12.64 13.07
C PRO A 22 1.05 13.60 11.99
N LEU A 23 2.23 14.19 12.21
CA LEU A 23 2.89 15.04 11.22
C LEU A 23 3.17 14.25 9.93
N SER A 24 3.63 13.01 10.07
CA SER A 24 3.99 12.16 8.94
C SER A 24 2.76 11.77 8.12
N ILE A 25 1.68 11.38 8.78
CA ILE A 25 0.44 10.93 8.13
C ILE A 25 -0.35 12.09 7.55
N VAL A 26 -0.41 13.24 8.24
CA VAL A 26 -1.26 14.38 7.83
C VAL A 26 -0.56 15.29 6.83
N LEU A 27 0.77 15.46 6.91
CA LEU A 27 1.52 16.36 6.02
C LEU A 27 2.42 15.61 5.03
N LEU A 28 3.38 14.82 5.52
CA LEU A 28 4.40 14.20 4.65
C LEU A 28 3.79 13.23 3.65
N MET A 29 2.85 12.39 4.08
CA MET A 29 2.26 11.37 3.21
C MET A 29 1.44 12.01 2.07
N PRO A 30 0.46 12.90 2.32
CA PRO A 30 -0.26 13.58 1.24
C PRO A 30 0.67 14.39 0.32
N LEU A 31 1.67 15.06 0.89
CA LEU A 31 2.66 15.80 0.11
C LEU A 31 3.47 14.89 -0.81
N PHE A 32 3.92 13.74 -0.32
CA PHE A 32 4.65 12.75 -1.12
C PHE A 32 3.79 12.25 -2.30
N PHE A 33 2.53 11.91 -2.05
CA PHE A 33 1.61 11.48 -3.09
C PHE A 33 1.31 12.58 -4.11
N ALA A 34 1.15 13.83 -3.67
CA ALA A 34 0.96 14.97 -4.55
C ALA A 34 2.19 15.18 -5.46
N LEU A 35 3.40 15.16 -4.88
CA LEU A 35 4.64 15.32 -5.64
C LEU A 35 4.88 14.17 -6.62
N ALA A 36 4.57 12.92 -6.24
CA ALA A 36 4.62 11.78 -7.13
C ALA A 36 3.60 11.91 -8.28
N GLY A 37 2.39 12.39 -7.97
CA GLY A 37 1.31 12.61 -8.94
C GLY A 37 1.61 13.70 -9.98
N LEU A 38 2.37 14.74 -9.62
CA LEU A 38 2.79 15.77 -10.58
C LEU A 38 3.67 15.23 -11.72
N GLY A 39 4.35 14.10 -11.50
CA GLY A 39 5.15 13.43 -12.53
C GLY A 39 4.33 12.59 -13.53
N THR A 40 3.00 12.61 -13.44
CA THR A 40 2.14 11.81 -14.31
C THR A 40 1.93 12.44 -15.68
N THR A 41 1.83 11.61 -16.71
CA THR A 41 1.66 12.04 -18.10
C THR A 41 0.31 11.62 -18.65
N ALA A 42 -0.38 12.53 -19.34
CA ALA A 42 -1.69 12.28 -19.95
C ALA A 42 -1.66 11.19 -21.04
N SER A 43 -0.50 10.90 -21.62
CA SER A 43 -0.32 9.80 -22.60
C SER A 43 -0.69 8.43 -22.04
N ALA A 44 -0.49 8.20 -20.73
CA ALA A 44 -0.87 6.94 -20.09
C ALA A 44 -2.39 6.72 -20.07
N PHE A 45 -3.18 7.78 -20.26
CA PHE A 45 -4.64 7.76 -20.23
C PHE A 45 -5.26 7.94 -21.64
N SER A 46 -4.49 7.82 -22.72
CA SER A 46 -5.00 7.95 -24.08
C SER A 46 -4.84 6.68 -24.91
N GLY A 47 -5.78 6.46 -25.84
CA GLY A 47 -5.73 5.33 -26.79
C GLY A 47 -5.54 3.97 -26.14
N ALA A 48 -4.47 3.27 -26.52
CA ALA A 48 -4.13 1.94 -26.01
C ALA A 48 -3.64 1.94 -24.54
N GLY A 49 -3.25 3.09 -23.99
CA GLY A 49 -2.73 3.22 -22.62
C GLY A 49 -3.75 2.85 -21.54
N ILE A 50 -5.03 3.17 -21.76
CA ILE A 50 -6.13 2.78 -20.84
C ILE A 50 -6.26 1.26 -20.75
N GLY A 51 -6.16 0.56 -21.88
CA GLY A 51 -6.24 -0.90 -21.93
C GLY A 51 -5.10 -1.55 -21.16
N ALA A 52 -3.88 -1.06 -21.36
CA ALA A 52 -2.69 -1.51 -20.63
C ALA A 52 -2.83 -1.24 -19.12
N LEU A 53 -3.31 -0.06 -18.73
CA LEU A 53 -3.54 0.31 -17.33
C LEU A 53 -4.53 -0.64 -16.65
N LEU A 54 -5.69 -0.90 -17.28
CA LEU A 54 -6.71 -1.80 -16.74
C LEU A 54 -6.18 -3.23 -16.62
N LEU A 55 -5.43 -3.70 -17.61
CA LEU A 55 -4.79 -5.02 -17.57
C LEU A 55 -3.80 -5.12 -16.40
N ILE A 56 -2.92 -4.13 -16.25
CA ILE A 56 -1.93 -4.07 -15.16
C ILE A 56 -2.63 -4.09 -13.80
N VAL A 57 -3.68 -3.28 -13.61
CA VAL A 57 -4.45 -3.25 -12.36
C VAL A 57 -5.11 -4.59 -12.08
N ALA A 58 -5.77 -5.19 -13.08
CA ALA A 58 -6.46 -6.47 -12.92
C ALA A 58 -5.48 -7.59 -12.57
N VAL A 59 -4.40 -7.73 -13.35
CA VAL A 59 -3.39 -8.77 -13.14
C VAL A 59 -2.68 -8.59 -11.80
N ALA A 60 -2.30 -7.36 -11.45
CA ALA A 60 -1.65 -7.08 -10.17
C ALA A 60 -2.58 -7.39 -8.98
N SER A 61 -3.85 -6.98 -9.07
CA SER A 61 -4.84 -7.22 -8.02
C SER A 61 -5.11 -8.70 -7.83
N ILE A 62 -5.38 -9.43 -8.92
CA ILE A 62 -5.70 -10.86 -8.86
C ILE A 62 -4.48 -11.66 -8.41
N GLY A 63 -3.31 -11.40 -9.00
CA GLY A 63 -2.08 -12.12 -8.67
C GLY A 63 -1.72 -11.99 -7.19
N LYS A 64 -1.86 -10.80 -6.61
CA LYS A 64 -1.57 -10.56 -5.19
C LYS A 64 -2.63 -11.09 -4.24
N LEU A 65 -3.91 -10.90 -4.57
CA LEU A 65 -5.01 -11.48 -3.79
C LEU A 65 -4.92 -12.99 -3.75
N ALA A 66 -4.80 -13.62 -4.92
CA ALA A 66 -4.72 -15.07 -5.04
C ALA A 66 -3.43 -15.59 -4.41
N GLY A 67 -2.28 -14.98 -4.70
CA GLY A 67 -0.99 -15.40 -4.15
C GLY A 67 -0.97 -15.33 -2.62
N GLY A 68 -1.43 -14.21 -2.03
CA GLY A 68 -1.50 -14.04 -0.59
C GLY A 68 -2.52 -14.97 0.08
N ALA A 69 -3.70 -15.14 -0.53
CA ALA A 69 -4.72 -16.03 0.01
C ALA A 69 -4.33 -17.51 -0.07
N ILE A 70 -3.74 -17.94 -1.19
CA ILE A 70 -3.23 -19.31 -1.34
C ILE A 70 -2.09 -19.55 -0.36
N GLY A 71 -1.13 -18.61 -0.24
CA GLY A 71 -0.04 -18.72 0.71
C GLY A 71 -0.51 -18.86 2.15
N ALA A 72 -1.45 -18.02 2.59
CA ALA A 72 -2.06 -18.12 3.91
C ALA A 72 -2.84 -19.44 4.10
N ARG A 73 -3.54 -19.91 3.06
CA ARG A 73 -4.28 -21.16 3.12
C ARG A 73 -3.36 -22.37 3.27
N LEU A 74 -2.22 -22.36 2.59
CA LEU A 74 -1.16 -23.38 2.70
C LEU A 74 -0.48 -23.33 4.07
N ALA A 75 -0.39 -22.15 4.70
CA ALA A 75 0.07 -21.99 6.08
C ALA A 75 -0.96 -22.43 7.13
N GLY A 76 -2.14 -22.91 6.73
CA GLY A 76 -3.15 -23.47 7.64
C GLY A 76 -4.21 -22.48 8.14
N TYR A 77 -4.21 -21.23 7.66
CA TYR A 77 -5.22 -20.25 8.03
C TYR A 77 -6.60 -20.58 7.43
N GLY A 78 -7.66 -20.14 8.12
CA GLY A 78 -9.04 -20.26 7.64
C GLY A 78 -9.28 -19.43 6.37
N TRP A 79 -10.38 -19.70 5.66
CA TRP A 79 -10.69 -19.01 4.40
C TRP A 79 -10.84 -17.49 4.57
N ARG A 80 -11.44 -17.04 5.68
CA ARG A 80 -11.61 -15.61 5.98
C ARG A 80 -10.26 -14.91 6.19
N ASP A 81 -9.41 -15.47 7.04
CA ASP A 81 -8.10 -14.92 7.35
C ASP A 81 -7.16 -14.98 6.14
N SER A 82 -7.30 -16.02 5.31
CA SER A 82 -6.55 -16.16 4.07
C SER A 82 -6.91 -15.07 3.07
N LEU A 83 -8.21 -14.83 2.83
CA LEU A 83 -8.67 -13.76 1.95
C LEU A 83 -8.33 -12.37 2.52
N ALA A 84 -8.39 -12.20 3.84
CA ALA A 84 -7.98 -10.95 4.48
C ALA A 84 -6.47 -10.70 4.29
N THR A 85 -5.65 -11.73 4.45
CA THR A 85 -4.20 -11.65 4.20
C THR A 85 -3.89 -11.31 2.74
N GLY A 86 -4.58 -11.96 1.79
CA GLY A 86 -4.49 -11.64 0.37
C GLY A 86 -4.88 -10.18 0.08
N ALA A 87 -5.96 -9.70 0.68
CA ALA A 87 -6.37 -8.30 0.56
C ALA A 87 -5.36 -7.32 1.17
N LEU A 88 -4.76 -7.64 2.32
CA LEU A 88 -3.70 -6.81 2.92
C LEU A 88 -2.44 -6.74 2.05
N MET A 89 -2.13 -7.78 1.26
CA MET A 89 -0.99 -7.77 0.33
C MET A 89 -1.16 -6.77 -0.83
N ASN A 90 -2.39 -6.35 -1.12
CA ASN A 90 -2.67 -5.30 -2.09
C ASN A 90 -2.40 -3.89 -1.57
N ALA A 91 -2.29 -3.71 -0.24
CA ALA A 91 -1.95 -2.42 0.32
C ALA A 91 -0.54 -2.04 -0.13
N ARG A 92 -0.45 -1.16 -1.13
CA ARG A 92 0.80 -0.57 -1.59
C ARG A 92 1.04 0.70 -0.81
N GLY A 93 2.20 0.75 -0.14
CA GLY A 93 2.61 1.87 0.68
C GLY A 93 3.59 2.81 -0.04
N LEU A 94 4.23 3.66 0.76
CA LEU A 94 5.24 4.62 0.31
C LEU A 94 6.47 3.95 -0.31
N MET A 95 6.93 2.84 0.27
CA MET A 95 8.17 2.18 -0.15
C MET A 95 8.18 1.85 -1.64
N GLU A 96 7.06 1.39 -2.16
CA GLU A 96 7.02 1.01 -3.56
C GLU A 96 7.01 2.22 -4.50
N LEU A 97 6.28 3.27 -4.12
CA LEU A 97 6.26 4.51 -4.89
C LEU A 97 7.63 5.18 -4.90
N ILE A 98 8.38 5.09 -3.80
CA ILE A 98 9.77 5.56 -3.74
C ILE A 98 10.62 4.77 -4.73
N VAL A 99 10.51 3.44 -4.77
CA VAL A 99 11.26 2.60 -5.74
C VAL A 99 10.90 2.93 -7.19
N ILE A 100 9.60 3.09 -7.48
CA ILE A 100 9.12 3.48 -8.81
C ILE A 100 9.65 4.86 -9.20
N LYS A 101 9.63 5.82 -8.27
CA LYS A 101 10.14 7.18 -8.49
C LYS A 101 11.64 7.19 -8.74
N ILE A 102 12.42 6.46 -7.94
CA ILE A 102 13.85 6.29 -8.17
C ILE A 102 14.10 5.66 -9.54
N GLY A 103 13.32 4.64 -9.92
CA GLY A 103 13.39 4.02 -11.25
C GLY A 103 13.18 5.00 -12.40
N LEU A 104 12.25 5.96 -12.26
CA LEU A 104 12.05 7.03 -13.22
C LEU A 104 13.24 8.00 -13.24
N ASP A 105 13.72 8.40 -12.05
CA ASP A 105 14.79 9.40 -11.92
C ASP A 105 16.13 8.89 -12.47
N VAL A 106 16.39 7.59 -12.39
CA VAL A 106 17.57 6.95 -13.02
C VAL A 106 17.34 6.56 -14.49
N GLY A 107 16.15 6.83 -15.04
CA GLY A 107 15.80 6.53 -16.43
C GLY A 107 15.53 5.05 -16.75
N LEU A 108 15.35 4.20 -15.74
CA LEU A 108 15.04 2.78 -15.92
C LEU A 108 13.63 2.54 -16.47
N ILE A 109 12.68 3.40 -16.09
CA ILE A 109 11.30 3.36 -16.57
C ILE A 109 10.90 4.71 -17.18
N GLY A 110 10.06 4.67 -18.22
CA GLY A 110 9.54 5.88 -18.85
C GLY A 110 8.42 6.57 -18.04
N PRO A 111 8.12 7.85 -18.31
CA PRO A 111 7.05 8.61 -17.63
C PRO A 111 5.66 7.97 -17.73
N GLU A 112 5.39 7.30 -18.86
CA GLU A 112 4.13 6.61 -19.09
C GLU A 112 3.97 5.38 -18.16
N LEU A 113 5.01 4.54 -18.07
CA LEU A 113 5.01 3.38 -17.18
C LEU A 113 4.99 3.81 -15.70
N PHE A 114 5.72 4.88 -15.35
CA PHE A 114 5.64 5.49 -14.02
C PHE A 114 4.19 5.86 -13.66
N THR A 115 3.49 6.53 -14.58
CA THR A 115 2.09 6.93 -14.40
C THR A 115 1.20 5.70 -14.20
N MET A 116 1.35 4.68 -15.04
CA MET A 116 0.54 3.45 -14.93
C MET A 116 0.77 2.72 -13.59
N LEU A 117 2.02 2.61 -13.15
CA LEU A 117 2.37 1.94 -11.89
C LEU A 117 1.90 2.74 -10.67
N LEU A 118 2.00 4.07 -10.71
CA LEU A 118 1.48 4.95 -9.67
C LEU A 118 -0.03 4.82 -9.53
N VAL A 119 -0.77 4.89 -10.65
CA VAL A 119 -2.23 4.75 -10.66
C VAL A 119 -2.65 3.36 -10.17
N MET A 120 -1.94 2.31 -10.60
CA MET A 120 -2.21 0.97 -10.12
C MET A 120 -1.96 0.83 -8.61
N ALA A 121 -0.87 1.37 -8.08
CA ALA A 121 -0.59 1.35 -6.64
C ALA A 121 -1.69 2.08 -5.84
N LEU A 122 -2.13 3.24 -6.30
CA LEU A 122 -3.23 3.99 -5.69
C LEU A 122 -4.56 3.22 -5.75
N ALA A 123 -4.90 2.67 -6.92
CA ALA A 123 -6.14 1.94 -7.12
C ALA A 123 -6.20 0.68 -6.26
N THR A 124 -5.12 -0.11 -6.24
CA THR A 124 -5.02 -1.35 -5.43
C THR A 124 -5.09 -1.10 -3.93
N THR A 125 -4.45 -0.02 -3.45
CA THR A 125 -4.56 0.40 -2.05
C THR A 125 -5.97 0.87 -1.70
N ALA A 126 -6.59 1.67 -2.56
CA ALA A 126 -7.98 2.10 -2.37
C ALA A 126 -8.96 0.91 -2.37
N MET A 127 -8.73 -0.11 -3.19
CA MET A 127 -9.52 -1.34 -3.23
C MET A 127 -9.36 -2.22 -1.98
N THR A 128 -8.21 -2.15 -1.29
CA THR A 128 -7.91 -2.98 -0.12
C THR A 128 -8.91 -2.76 1.02
N GLY A 129 -9.30 -1.50 1.31
CA GLY A 129 -10.29 -1.18 2.35
C GLY A 129 -11.66 -1.87 2.13
N PRO A 130 -12.29 -1.68 0.96
CA PRO A 130 -13.51 -2.39 0.57
C PRO A 130 -13.38 -3.92 0.59
N LEU A 131 -12.28 -4.48 0.05
CA LEU A 131 -12.02 -5.93 0.03
C LEU A 131 -11.98 -6.51 1.44
N ILE A 132 -11.26 -5.86 2.36
CA ILE A 132 -11.22 -6.28 3.77
C ILE A 132 -12.60 -6.19 4.41
N ASN A 133 -13.35 -5.11 4.15
CA ASN A 133 -14.71 -4.96 4.70
C ASN A 133 -15.68 -6.03 4.18
N LEU A 134 -15.54 -6.47 2.93
CA LEU A 134 -16.33 -7.56 2.34
C LEU A 134 -15.98 -8.92 2.96
N VAL A 135 -14.69 -9.20 3.16
CA VAL A 135 -14.21 -10.50 3.66
C VAL A 135 -14.45 -10.67 5.16
N MET A 136 -14.17 -9.64 5.95
CA MET A 136 -14.21 -9.70 7.41
C MET A 136 -15.55 -9.21 7.98
N GLY A 137 -16.34 -8.45 7.20
CA GLY A 137 -17.53 -7.74 7.69
C GLY A 137 -17.19 -6.58 8.64
N ARG A 138 -18.01 -5.52 8.65
CA ARG A 138 -17.81 -4.31 9.49
C ARG A 138 -17.54 -4.58 10.99
N LYS A 139 -17.90 -5.75 11.51
CA LYS A 139 -17.77 -6.11 12.94
C LYS A 139 -16.36 -6.52 13.37
N ALA A 140 -15.50 -6.99 12.47
CA ALA A 140 -14.16 -7.48 12.83
C ALA A 140 -13.13 -6.36 13.04
N ARG A 141 -13.15 -5.30 12.22
CA ARG A 141 -12.27 -4.13 12.41
C ARG A 141 -12.53 -3.39 13.72
N ALA A 142 -13.78 -3.35 14.17
CA ALA A 142 -14.14 -2.78 15.48
C ALA A 142 -13.63 -3.64 16.64
N ALA A 143 -13.61 -4.98 16.49
CA ALA A 143 -13.10 -5.90 17.51
C ALA A 143 -11.56 -5.93 17.58
N GLU A 144 -10.88 -5.70 16.46
CA GLU A 144 -9.41 -5.66 16.40
C GLU A 144 -8.86 -4.31 16.85
N ALA A 145 -9.51 -3.19 16.50
CA ALA A 145 -9.22 -1.88 17.08
C ALA A 145 -9.41 -1.88 18.61
N ALA A 146 -10.50 -2.51 19.11
CA ALA A 146 -10.76 -2.63 20.54
C ALA A 146 -9.78 -3.56 21.30
N ARG A 147 -9.05 -4.44 20.60
CA ARG A 147 -7.98 -5.28 21.19
C ARG A 147 -6.61 -4.61 21.21
N VAL A 148 -6.40 -3.60 20.36
CA VAL A 148 -5.16 -2.80 20.37
C VAL A 148 -5.24 -1.70 21.45
N GLU A 149 -6.44 -1.31 21.88
CA GLU A 149 -6.69 -0.40 23.01
C GLU A 149 -6.75 -1.07 24.39
N SER A 150 -6.61 -2.40 24.49
CA SER A 150 -6.64 -3.17 25.76
C SER A 150 -5.27 -3.73 26.14
#